data_AF-A0A9E1IDE0-F1
#
_entry.id   AF-A0A9E1IDE0-F1
#
_cell.length_a   1.000
_cell.length_b   1.000
_cell.length_c   1.000
_cell.angle_alpha   90.00
_cell.angle_beta   90.00
_cell.angle_gamma   90.00
#
_symmetry.space_group_name_H-M   'P 1'
#
loop_
_entity.id
_entity.type
_entity.pdbx_description
1 polymer ?
#
loop_
_entity_poly.entity_id
_entity_poly.type
_entity_poly.pdbx_seq_one_letter_code
_entity_poly.pdbx_strand_id
1 'polypeptide(L)'
;MRHLFLFFIFLSACPPKKPQPPPVQPVDLADLAETALPGIVLLLVTRPNGQIGYGSGIMLDERGTVLTNLHVVANSVSIGAMLHDPDRVSYTPMDGGLARYIFENQKDVFPARLVRGDPNVDLAIVKIHTDTSAYQTLPFANGQPRQGEQVMALGHPQETVWSFTSGVIAALHHGNIQHDAAINQGNSGGPLLNTVGEVIGINTSKLLGGTDGVAFSRPVALASQLIDEASKPLELDLSTPEKSAMSCVRAAELGAASSIVCDDWDSISRLVEEALHRGMEQIKAEDPRFENVSTERTASHMPSIEQMKEYTLLELQSLDQTSVFTAAIEDTDFARRGNKSDQIAQLAELMTEERTKTMGVFDQQMLERNGLKIDSTNPKAFRDIVKMGLRVDEVQSVDDKHAWVLMVGRNLDGSEYRYAQFFVSVDGKWVSRDVPEPEDLPSLPENWPPPLYEWEVYVEQTHKQIVAGMKAGLDMVLEDAKENEKPQ
;
A
#
# COMPACT_ATOMS: atom_id res chain seq x y z
N MET A 1 67.94 -73.35 -21.50
CA MET A 1 66.50 -73.01 -21.60
C MET A 1 66.39 -71.50 -21.54
N ARG A 2 65.96 -70.84 -22.63
CA ARG A 2 65.82 -69.38 -22.74
C ARG A 2 64.32 -69.08 -22.70
N HIS A 3 63.86 -68.37 -21.67
CA HIS A 3 62.46 -67.95 -21.54
C HIS A 3 62.17 -66.72 -22.40
N LEU A 4 61.13 -66.81 -23.22
CA LEU A 4 60.59 -65.76 -24.07
C LEU A 4 59.39 -65.14 -23.32
N PHE A 5 59.47 -63.86 -22.95
CA PHE A 5 58.35 -63.10 -22.39
C PHE A 5 57.68 -62.30 -23.50
N LEU A 6 56.41 -62.63 -23.83
CA LEU A 6 55.57 -61.81 -24.71
C LEU A 6 54.99 -60.63 -23.91
N PHE A 7 55.22 -59.42 -24.39
CA PHE A 7 54.53 -58.21 -23.94
C PHE A 7 53.24 -58.01 -24.77
N PHE A 8 52.09 -58.04 -24.11
CA PHE A 8 50.82 -57.61 -24.71
C PHE A 8 50.67 -56.09 -24.56
N ILE A 9 50.59 -55.37 -25.69
CA ILE A 9 50.26 -53.94 -25.72
C ILE A 9 48.73 -53.82 -25.72
N PHE A 10 48.16 -53.34 -24.62
CA PHE A 10 46.76 -52.90 -24.58
C PHE A 10 46.67 -51.48 -25.15
N LEU A 11 46.08 -51.35 -26.35
CA LEU A 11 45.60 -50.08 -26.89
C LEU A 11 44.33 -49.69 -26.12
N SER A 12 44.45 -48.82 -25.11
CA SER A 12 43.30 -48.14 -24.51
C SER A 12 42.69 -47.19 -25.53
N ALA A 13 41.51 -47.54 -26.05
CA ALA A 13 40.68 -46.62 -26.82
C ALA A 13 40.19 -45.49 -25.89
N CYS A 14 40.44 -44.25 -26.31
CA CYS A 14 39.95 -43.05 -25.63
C CYS A 14 38.41 -43.02 -25.72
N PRO A 15 37.67 -42.77 -24.62
CA PRO A 15 36.23 -42.64 -24.68
C PRO A 15 35.83 -41.46 -25.58
N PRO A 16 34.73 -41.54 -26.34
CA PRO A 16 34.29 -40.47 -27.22
C PRO A 16 34.05 -39.19 -26.40
N LYS A 17 34.69 -38.10 -26.83
CA LYS A 17 34.51 -36.76 -26.27
C LYS A 17 33.02 -36.42 -26.33
N LYS A 18 32.38 -36.18 -25.17
CA LYS A 18 30.98 -35.71 -25.11
C LYS A 18 30.85 -34.49 -26.05
N PRO A 19 29.76 -34.37 -26.83
CA PRO A 19 29.52 -33.18 -27.64
C PRO A 19 29.63 -31.95 -26.74
N GLN A 20 30.54 -31.04 -27.08
CA GLN A 20 30.55 -29.74 -26.41
C GLN A 20 29.21 -29.07 -26.73
N PRO A 21 28.49 -28.55 -25.72
CA PRO A 21 27.34 -27.71 -26.01
C PRO A 21 27.78 -26.59 -26.96
N PRO A 22 26.91 -26.18 -27.90
CA PRO A 22 27.24 -25.12 -28.82
C PRO A 22 27.74 -23.91 -28.03
N PRO A 23 28.79 -23.21 -28.50
CA PRO A 23 29.24 -22.00 -27.84
C PRO A 23 28.05 -21.05 -27.72
N VAL A 24 27.67 -20.74 -26.49
CA VAL A 24 26.68 -19.71 -26.19
C VAL A 24 27.21 -18.44 -26.84
N GLN A 25 26.52 -17.94 -27.86
CA GLN A 25 26.88 -16.66 -28.44
C GLN A 25 26.75 -15.61 -27.33
N PRO A 26 27.76 -14.77 -27.08
CA PRO A 26 27.61 -13.67 -26.15
C PRO A 26 26.43 -12.83 -26.65
N VAL A 27 25.40 -12.69 -25.81
CA VAL A 27 24.30 -11.77 -26.12
C VAL A 27 24.90 -10.37 -26.22
N ASP A 28 24.56 -9.65 -27.28
CA ASP A 28 24.91 -8.24 -27.39
C ASP A 28 24.27 -7.50 -26.22
N LEU A 29 25.07 -6.74 -25.46
CA LEU A 29 24.55 -5.98 -24.33
C LEU A 29 23.52 -4.94 -24.78
N ALA A 30 23.59 -4.46 -26.03
CA ALA A 30 22.57 -3.59 -26.62
C ALA A 30 21.21 -4.31 -26.72
N ASP A 31 21.17 -5.47 -27.37
CA ASP A 31 19.96 -6.29 -27.53
C ASP A 31 19.38 -6.69 -26.15
N LEU A 32 20.25 -7.03 -25.20
CA LEU A 32 19.85 -7.34 -23.84
C LEU A 32 19.18 -6.14 -23.16
N ALA A 33 19.76 -4.94 -23.28
CA ALA A 33 19.19 -3.74 -22.71
C ALA A 33 17.83 -3.41 -23.34
N GLU A 34 17.72 -3.43 -24.67
CA GLU A 34 16.46 -3.16 -25.38
C GLU A 34 15.33 -4.11 -24.94
N THR A 35 15.65 -5.40 -24.73
CA THR A 35 14.67 -6.40 -24.30
C THR A 35 14.34 -6.28 -22.80
N ALA A 36 15.28 -5.81 -21.98
CA ALA A 36 15.12 -5.79 -20.53
C ALA A 36 14.49 -4.51 -19.97
N LEU A 37 14.75 -3.36 -20.59
CA LEU A 37 14.25 -2.05 -20.14
C LEU A 37 12.72 -2.00 -19.96
N PRO A 38 11.88 -2.61 -20.84
CA PRO A 38 10.43 -2.68 -20.64
C PRO A 38 9.98 -3.35 -19.33
N GLY A 39 10.82 -4.21 -18.74
CA GLY A 39 10.52 -4.89 -17.46
C GLY A 39 10.92 -4.12 -16.21
N ILE A 40 11.38 -2.88 -16.36
CA ILE A 40 11.83 -2.02 -15.27
C ILE A 40 10.78 -0.96 -14.99
N VAL A 41 10.69 -0.57 -13.73
CA VAL A 41 9.77 0.46 -13.25
C VAL A 41 10.56 1.56 -12.57
N LEU A 42 10.27 2.82 -12.90
CA LEU A 42 10.72 3.97 -12.14
C LEU A 42 9.76 4.21 -10.98
N LEU A 43 10.26 4.11 -9.75
CA LEU A 43 9.51 4.42 -8.55
C LEU A 43 9.84 5.84 -8.10
N LEU A 44 8.79 6.63 -7.84
CA LEU A 44 8.86 7.97 -7.27
C LEU A 44 8.24 7.90 -5.89
N VAL A 45 8.91 8.44 -4.87
CA VAL A 45 8.44 8.38 -3.49
C VAL A 45 8.44 9.77 -2.88
N THR A 46 7.29 10.20 -2.37
CA THR A 46 7.23 11.45 -1.60
C THR A 46 7.50 11.12 -0.14
N ARG A 47 8.49 11.79 0.45
CA ARG A 47 8.85 11.65 1.86
C ARG A 47 8.04 12.63 2.73
N PRO A 48 7.90 12.38 4.04
CA PRO A 48 7.24 13.25 5.01
C PRO A 48 7.65 14.71 4.98
N ASN A 49 8.93 14.99 4.68
CA ASN A 49 9.49 16.33 4.58
C ASN A 49 9.26 16.99 3.20
N GLY A 50 8.43 16.41 2.34
CA GLY A 50 8.15 16.87 0.98
C GLY A 50 9.22 16.53 -0.05
N GLN A 51 10.33 15.91 0.34
CA GLN A 51 11.37 15.50 -0.61
C GLN A 51 10.87 14.36 -1.50
N ILE A 52 11.20 14.44 -2.79
CA ILE A 52 10.95 13.37 -3.75
C ILE A 52 12.20 12.50 -3.81
N GLY A 53 12.07 11.26 -3.37
CA GLY A 53 13.05 10.21 -3.64
C GLY A 53 12.65 9.44 -4.91
N TYR A 54 13.59 8.68 -5.44
CA TYR A 54 13.34 7.80 -6.58
C TYR A 54 14.22 6.55 -6.51
N GLY A 55 13.77 5.50 -7.20
CA GLY A 55 14.47 4.22 -7.32
C GLY A 55 13.92 3.42 -8.48
N SER A 56 14.35 2.17 -8.58
CA SER A 56 13.90 1.25 -9.61
C SER A 56 13.12 0.08 -9.02
N GLY A 57 12.36 -0.60 -9.87
CA GLY A 57 11.70 -1.86 -9.57
C GLY A 57 11.68 -2.78 -10.78
N ILE A 58 11.30 -4.03 -10.55
CA ILE A 58 11.17 -5.08 -11.57
C ILE A 58 9.71 -5.47 -11.66
N MET A 59 9.12 -5.42 -12.86
CA MET A 59 7.79 -5.92 -13.11
C MET A 59 7.77 -7.45 -12.98
N LEU A 60 6.92 -7.96 -12.08
CA LEU A 60 6.77 -9.40 -11.80
C LEU A 60 5.62 -10.04 -12.55
N ASP A 61 4.55 -9.28 -12.84
CA ASP A 61 3.39 -9.78 -13.56
C ASP A 61 2.62 -8.68 -14.31
N GLU A 62 1.77 -9.09 -15.23
CA GLU A 62 0.87 -8.24 -16.02
C GLU A 62 -0.22 -7.54 -15.17
N ARG A 63 -0.28 -7.84 -13.87
CA ARG A 63 -1.23 -7.21 -12.94
C ARG A 63 -0.62 -5.97 -12.26
N GLY A 64 0.65 -5.66 -12.50
CA GLY A 64 1.30 -4.46 -11.97
C GLY A 64 1.99 -4.71 -10.63
N THR A 65 2.37 -5.96 -10.36
CA THR A 65 3.13 -6.32 -9.16
C THR A 65 4.62 -6.05 -9.42
N VAL A 66 5.27 -5.31 -8.54
CA VAL A 66 6.65 -4.83 -8.71
C VAL A 66 7.50 -5.23 -7.52
N LEU A 67 8.68 -5.81 -7.78
CA LEU A 67 9.72 -6.03 -6.78
C LEU A 67 10.67 -4.83 -6.73
N THR A 68 11.01 -4.38 -5.54
CA THR A 68 12.01 -3.32 -5.31
C THR A 68 12.70 -3.51 -3.95
N ASN A 69 13.56 -2.59 -3.55
CA ASN A 69 14.06 -2.54 -2.19
C ASN A 69 13.08 -1.89 -1.23
N LEU A 70 13.08 -2.36 0.02
CA LEU A 70 12.24 -1.77 1.06
C LEU A 70 12.67 -0.33 1.34
N HIS A 71 13.98 -0.03 1.44
CA HIS A 71 14.43 1.34 1.75
C HIS A 71 14.05 2.40 0.69
N VAL A 72 13.73 1.98 -0.55
CA VAL A 72 13.25 2.89 -1.60
C VAL A 72 11.87 3.42 -1.21
N VAL A 73 10.96 2.51 -0.83
CA VAL A 73 9.52 2.79 -0.60
C VAL A 73 9.13 2.90 0.87
N ALA A 74 10.02 2.56 1.79
CA ALA A 74 9.77 2.71 3.23
C ALA A 74 9.59 4.18 3.60
N ASN A 75 8.69 4.41 4.57
CA ASN A 75 8.39 5.73 5.12
C ASN A 75 7.97 6.75 4.04
N SER A 76 7.33 6.31 2.96
CA SER A 76 6.79 7.19 1.92
C SER A 76 5.35 7.62 2.24
N VAL A 77 5.07 8.90 2.07
CA VAL A 77 3.71 9.46 2.05
C VAL A 77 2.93 8.86 0.87
N SER A 78 3.51 8.92 -0.32
CA SER A 78 2.96 8.35 -1.55
C SER A 78 4.04 7.67 -2.37
N ILE A 79 3.61 6.70 -3.19
CA ILE A 79 4.44 6.02 -4.19
C ILE A 79 3.78 6.27 -5.55
N GLY A 80 4.56 6.79 -6.49
CA GLY A 80 4.23 6.83 -7.91
C GLY A 80 5.11 5.84 -8.66
N ALA A 81 4.61 5.35 -9.78
CA ALA A 81 5.34 4.49 -10.69
C ALA A 81 5.22 5.02 -12.12
N MET A 82 6.33 5.02 -12.86
CA MET A 82 6.34 5.24 -14.30
C MET A 82 6.90 3.99 -14.97
N LEU A 83 6.32 3.66 -16.12
CA LEU A 83 6.69 2.50 -16.91
C LEU A 83 7.54 2.93 -18.10
N HIS A 84 8.35 2.00 -18.61
CA HIS A 84 9.22 2.27 -19.75
C HIS A 84 8.38 2.49 -21.01
N ASP A 85 8.74 3.52 -21.76
CA ASP A 85 8.14 3.86 -23.04
C ASP A 85 9.29 4.14 -24.02
N PRO A 86 9.47 3.29 -25.05
CA PRO A 86 10.60 3.40 -25.98
C PRO A 86 10.56 4.68 -26.82
N ASP A 87 9.41 5.35 -26.91
CA ASP A 87 9.27 6.60 -27.66
C ASP A 87 9.69 7.83 -26.84
N ARG A 88 10.02 7.66 -25.54
CA ARG A 88 10.41 8.75 -24.66
C ARG A 88 11.92 8.94 -24.62
N VAL A 89 12.31 10.21 -24.72
CA VAL A 89 13.71 10.63 -24.60
C VAL A 89 14.09 10.71 -23.12
N SER A 90 15.14 9.99 -22.72
CA SER A 90 15.78 10.17 -21.42
C SER A 90 16.70 11.38 -21.42
N TYR A 91 16.79 12.08 -20.30
CA TYR A 91 17.61 13.27 -20.13
C TYR A 91 18.74 13.01 -19.14
N THR A 92 19.92 13.56 -19.42
CA THR A 92 21.00 13.59 -18.45
C THR A 92 20.76 14.72 -17.43
N PRO A 93 21.43 14.72 -16.25
CA PRO A 93 21.36 15.86 -15.33
C PRO A 93 21.69 17.21 -15.96
N MET A 94 22.53 17.24 -17.00
CA MET A 94 22.89 18.47 -17.71
C MET A 94 21.73 19.03 -18.53
N ASP A 95 20.77 18.19 -18.92
CA ASP A 95 19.61 18.53 -19.76
C ASP A 95 18.31 18.70 -18.95
N GLY A 96 18.41 18.70 -17.61
CA GLY A 96 17.29 18.76 -16.66
C GLY A 96 16.89 17.42 -16.05
N GLY A 97 17.51 16.31 -16.48
CA GLY A 97 17.43 14.99 -15.86
C GLY A 97 16.02 14.49 -15.59
N LEU A 98 15.88 13.80 -14.45
CA LEU A 98 14.64 13.20 -13.98
C LEU A 98 13.55 14.25 -13.76
N ALA A 99 13.90 15.43 -13.24
CA ALA A 99 12.92 16.48 -12.98
C ALA A 99 12.21 16.92 -14.29
N ARG A 100 12.98 17.13 -15.36
CA ARG A 100 12.43 17.43 -16.67
C ARG A 100 11.63 16.27 -17.23
N TYR A 101 12.15 15.05 -17.14
CA TYR A 101 11.45 13.86 -17.62
C TYR A 101 10.07 13.72 -16.95
N ILE A 102 9.99 13.88 -15.63
CA ILE A 102 8.72 13.84 -14.90
C ILE A 102 7.81 14.97 -15.35
N PHE A 103 8.33 16.20 -15.45
CA PHE A 103 7.53 17.38 -15.85
C PHE A 103 6.86 17.21 -17.22
N GLU A 104 7.58 16.65 -18.20
CA GLU A 104 7.05 16.44 -19.55
C GLU A 104 6.07 15.26 -19.63
N ASN A 105 6.09 14.34 -18.64
CA ASN A 105 5.35 13.08 -18.65
C ASN A 105 4.50 12.88 -17.37
N GLN A 106 4.05 13.96 -16.72
CA GLN A 106 3.35 13.88 -15.42
C GLN A 106 2.08 13.02 -15.46
N LYS A 107 1.39 13.01 -16.61
CA LYS A 107 0.17 12.21 -16.83
C LYS A 107 0.40 10.70 -16.78
N ASP A 108 1.65 10.27 -16.92
CA ASP A 108 2.07 8.86 -16.97
C ASP A 108 2.68 8.40 -15.63
N VAL A 109 2.48 9.18 -14.56
CA VAL A 109 2.79 8.77 -13.20
C VAL A 109 1.56 8.06 -12.64
N PHE A 110 1.66 6.74 -12.52
CA PHE A 110 0.60 5.91 -11.96
C PHE A 110 0.71 5.83 -10.44
N PRO A 111 -0.40 5.90 -9.70
CA PRO A 111 -0.37 5.67 -8.27
C PRO A 111 0.03 4.23 -7.97
N ALA A 112 0.82 4.05 -6.91
CA ALA A 112 1.27 2.74 -6.44
C ALA A 112 1.19 2.66 -4.92
N ARG A 113 1.14 1.43 -4.40
CA ARG A 113 1.11 1.17 -2.95
C ARG A 113 2.02 0.01 -2.55
N LEU A 114 2.56 0.09 -1.34
CA LEU A 114 3.27 -1.03 -0.73
C LEU A 114 2.27 -2.15 -0.40
N VAL A 115 2.58 -3.38 -0.82
CA VAL A 115 1.79 -4.59 -0.51
C VAL A 115 2.43 -5.38 0.61
N ARG A 116 3.75 -5.59 0.53
CA ARG A 116 4.50 -6.34 1.53
C ARG A 116 5.95 -5.88 1.53
N GLY A 117 6.62 -5.99 2.67
CA GLY A 117 8.05 -5.68 2.77
C GLY A 117 8.70 -6.54 3.83
N ASP A 118 9.94 -6.96 3.56
CA ASP A 118 10.78 -7.70 4.50
C ASP A 118 12.05 -6.91 4.80
N PRO A 119 12.17 -6.32 6.00
CA PRO A 119 13.34 -5.56 6.39
C PRO A 119 14.60 -6.40 6.58
N ASN A 120 14.49 -7.72 6.77
CA ASN A 120 15.66 -8.59 6.95
C ASN A 120 16.46 -8.76 5.66
N VAL A 121 15.77 -8.69 4.52
CA VAL A 121 16.39 -8.83 3.19
C VAL A 121 16.35 -7.55 2.36
N ASP A 122 15.76 -6.48 2.91
CA ASP A 122 15.56 -5.17 2.27
C ASP A 122 14.83 -5.28 0.93
N LEU A 123 13.75 -6.06 0.89
CA LEU A 123 12.91 -6.23 -0.30
C LEU A 123 11.47 -5.82 -0.02
N ALA A 124 10.80 -5.31 -1.05
CA ALA A 124 9.41 -4.91 -0.99
C ALA A 124 8.66 -5.27 -2.28
N ILE A 125 7.38 -5.56 -2.12
CA ILE A 125 6.42 -5.75 -3.20
C ILE A 125 5.50 -4.54 -3.23
N VAL A 126 5.41 -3.90 -4.38
CA VAL A 126 4.58 -2.74 -4.67
C VAL A 126 3.54 -3.13 -5.70
N LYS A 127 2.33 -2.55 -5.60
CA LYS A 127 1.27 -2.69 -6.60
C LYS A 127 1.07 -1.36 -7.31
N ILE A 128 1.14 -1.37 -8.63
CA ILE A 128 0.77 -0.24 -9.48
C ILE A 128 -0.73 -0.34 -9.80
N HIS A 129 -1.42 0.80 -9.76
CA HIS A 129 -2.82 0.91 -10.12
C HIS A 129 -2.99 1.40 -11.56
N THR A 130 -2.67 0.55 -12.54
CA THR A 130 -2.88 0.80 -13.97
C THR A 130 -2.97 -0.51 -14.74
N ASP A 131 -3.40 -0.46 -16.01
CA ASP A 131 -3.31 -1.61 -16.91
C ASP A 131 -1.86 -1.84 -17.31
N THR A 132 -1.32 -2.99 -16.87
CA THR A 132 0.06 -3.39 -17.15
C THR A 132 0.17 -4.59 -18.10
N SER A 133 -0.91 -4.93 -18.81
CA SER A 133 -0.95 -6.08 -19.73
C SER A 133 0.05 -6.00 -20.90
N ALA A 134 0.48 -4.79 -21.27
CA ALA A 134 1.44 -4.57 -22.35
C ALA A 134 2.92 -4.67 -21.92
N TYR A 135 3.20 -4.87 -20.62
CA TYR A 135 4.57 -4.77 -20.09
C TYR A 135 5.22 -6.12 -19.87
N GLN A 136 6.54 -6.15 -20.06
CA GLN A 136 7.33 -7.37 -20.04
C GLN A 136 7.78 -7.72 -18.62
N THR A 137 7.85 -9.01 -18.31
CA THR A 137 8.46 -9.51 -17.07
C THR A 137 9.87 -10.02 -17.36
N LEU A 138 10.75 -9.97 -16.34
CA LEU A 138 12.11 -10.49 -16.46
C LEU A 138 12.20 -11.88 -15.80
N PRO A 139 12.76 -12.90 -16.49
CA PRO A 139 12.88 -14.23 -15.91
C PRO A 139 13.88 -14.22 -14.76
N PHE A 140 13.62 -15.00 -13.71
CA PHE A 140 14.55 -15.16 -12.60
C PHE A 140 15.47 -16.34 -12.85
N ALA A 141 16.77 -16.14 -12.58
CA ALA A 141 17.76 -17.18 -12.73
C ALA A 141 17.56 -18.27 -11.67
N ASN A 142 17.74 -19.53 -12.07
CA ASN A 142 17.74 -20.66 -11.15
C ASN A 142 19.17 -21.00 -10.73
N GLY A 143 19.51 -20.75 -9.47
CA GLY A 143 20.79 -21.13 -8.87
C GLY A 143 21.65 -19.94 -8.45
N GLN A 144 22.90 -20.24 -8.06
CA GLN A 144 23.86 -19.23 -7.63
C GLN A 144 24.69 -18.76 -8.82
N PRO A 145 24.87 -17.44 -8.99
CA PRO A 145 25.71 -16.91 -10.06
C PRO A 145 27.19 -17.18 -9.75
N ARG A 146 28.08 -17.08 -10.74
CA ARG A 146 29.51 -17.38 -10.57
C ARG A 146 30.37 -16.12 -10.63
N GLN A 147 31.42 -16.11 -9.81
CA GLN A 147 32.45 -15.08 -9.89
C GLN A 147 33.05 -15.04 -11.31
N GLY A 148 33.22 -13.84 -11.85
CA GLY A 148 33.71 -13.58 -13.20
C GLY A 148 32.62 -13.57 -14.28
N GLU A 149 31.36 -13.90 -13.96
CA GLU A 149 30.26 -13.74 -14.92
C GLU A 149 30.02 -12.25 -15.21
N GLN A 150 29.81 -11.94 -16.49
CA GLN A 150 29.38 -10.60 -16.91
C GLN A 150 27.95 -10.35 -16.47
N VAL A 151 27.70 -9.12 -16.04
CA VAL A 151 26.41 -8.68 -15.52
C VAL A 151 26.04 -7.30 -16.07
N MET A 152 24.73 -7.05 -16.10
CA MET A 152 24.15 -5.74 -16.42
C MET A 152 23.27 -5.30 -15.25
N ALA A 153 23.57 -4.14 -14.67
CA ALA A 153 22.73 -3.50 -13.67
C ALA A 153 21.87 -2.44 -14.36
N LEU A 154 20.56 -2.55 -14.26
CA LEU A 154 19.63 -1.60 -14.87
C LEU A 154 18.91 -0.77 -13.81
N GLY A 155 18.54 0.44 -14.18
CA GLY A 155 17.75 1.34 -13.35
C GLY A 155 17.75 2.78 -13.85
N HIS A 156 17.79 3.74 -12.91
CA HIS A 156 17.73 5.18 -13.22
C HIS A 156 18.92 5.96 -12.60
N PRO A 157 20.17 5.53 -12.86
CA PRO A 157 21.37 6.11 -12.25
C PRO A 157 21.44 7.63 -12.43
N GLN A 158 21.68 8.36 -11.34
CA GLN A 158 21.96 9.80 -11.38
C GLN A 158 20.97 10.58 -12.25
N GLU A 159 19.67 10.34 -12.05
CA GLU A 159 18.58 11.03 -12.73
C GLU A 159 18.45 10.74 -14.24
N THR A 160 19.27 9.85 -14.79
CA THR A 160 19.13 9.35 -16.15
C THR A 160 18.23 8.13 -16.14
N VAL A 161 16.98 8.30 -16.57
CA VAL A 161 15.97 7.23 -16.60
C VAL A 161 16.26 6.21 -17.71
N TRP A 162 15.84 4.96 -17.48
CA TRP A 162 15.99 3.85 -18.42
C TRP A 162 17.43 3.59 -18.87
N SER A 163 18.36 3.56 -17.91
CA SER A 163 19.78 3.36 -18.19
C SER A 163 20.28 2.05 -17.59
N PHE A 164 21.49 1.66 -18.01
CA PHE A 164 22.15 0.46 -17.53
C PHE A 164 23.66 0.68 -17.41
N THR A 165 24.29 -0.13 -16.58
CA THR A 165 25.74 -0.24 -16.48
C THR A 165 26.13 -1.71 -16.55
N SER A 166 27.33 -2.01 -17.03
CA SER A 166 27.83 -3.37 -17.14
C SER A 166 29.08 -3.57 -16.29
N GLY A 167 29.33 -4.82 -15.92
CA GLY A 167 30.47 -5.22 -15.11
C GLY A 167 30.58 -6.73 -15.01
N VAL A 168 31.26 -7.21 -13.98
CA VAL A 168 31.44 -8.62 -13.64
C VAL A 168 31.19 -8.88 -12.16
N ILE A 169 30.83 -10.11 -11.83
CA ILE A 169 30.72 -10.56 -10.44
C ILE A 169 32.12 -10.69 -9.85
N ALA A 170 32.43 -9.84 -8.88
CA ALA A 170 33.71 -9.81 -8.19
C ALA A 170 33.79 -10.85 -7.07
N ALA A 171 32.69 -11.09 -6.34
CA ALA A 171 32.63 -12.10 -5.27
C ALA A 171 31.17 -12.42 -4.88
N LEU A 172 30.98 -13.52 -4.16
CA LEU A 172 29.76 -13.79 -3.39
C LEU A 172 30.11 -13.62 -1.91
N HIS A 173 29.48 -12.67 -1.22
CA HIS A 173 29.89 -12.26 0.12
C HIS A 173 28.69 -12.10 1.06
N HIS A 174 28.64 -12.86 2.16
CA HIS A 174 27.60 -12.80 3.20
C HIS A 174 26.16 -12.79 2.64
N GLY A 175 25.88 -13.63 1.64
CA GLY A 175 24.56 -13.70 1.00
C GLY A 175 24.24 -12.52 0.08
N ASN A 176 25.24 -11.75 -0.35
CA ASN A 176 25.14 -10.71 -1.38
C ASN A 176 26.01 -11.07 -2.59
N ILE A 177 25.62 -10.53 -3.75
CA ILE A 177 26.40 -10.57 -4.98
C ILE A 177 27.20 -9.28 -5.04
N GLN A 178 28.53 -9.38 -4.98
CA GLN A 178 29.42 -8.24 -5.16
C GLN A 178 29.83 -8.15 -6.63
N HIS A 179 29.72 -6.97 -7.22
CA HIS A 179 30.09 -6.72 -8.62
C HIS A 179 30.72 -5.34 -8.79
N ASP A 180 31.31 -5.09 -9.96
CA ASP A 180 31.96 -3.82 -10.30
C ASP A 180 31.15 -2.93 -11.25
N ALA A 181 29.99 -3.40 -11.73
CA ALA A 181 29.05 -2.55 -12.47
C ALA A 181 28.69 -1.30 -11.66
N ALA A 182 28.65 -0.14 -12.31
CA ALA A 182 28.50 1.14 -11.63
C ALA A 182 27.08 1.32 -11.04
N ILE A 183 26.97 1.21 -9.73
CA ILE A 183 25.73 1.46 -8.98
C ILE A 183 25.76 2.85 -8.34
N ASN A 184 24.74 3.64 -8.68
CA ASN A 184 24.45 4.95 -8.12
C ASN A 184 22.99 5.03 -7.63
N GLN A 185 22.65 6.12 -6.94
CA GLN A 185 21.26 6.45 -6.60
C GLN A 185 20.37 6.36 -7.85
N GLY A 186 19.24 5.67 -7.69
CA GLY A 186 18.31 5.36 -8.77
C GLY A 186 18.44 3.95 -9.34
N ASN A 187 19.50 3.19 -9.07
CA ASN A 187 19.54 1.75 -9.40
C ASN A 187 18.89 0.88 -8.32
N SER A 188 18.81 1.38 -7.08
CA SER A 188 18.28 0.63 -5.95
C SER A 188 16.88 0.09 -6.26
N GLY A 189 16.71 -1.23 -6.13
CA GLY A 189 15.51 -1.99 -6.46
C GLY A 189 15.43 -2.51 -7.90
N GLY A 190 16.31 -2.05 -8.80
CA GLY A 190 16.41 -2.53 -10.18
C GLY A 190 17.15 -3.87 -10.32
N PRO A 191 17.06 -4.54 -11.48
CA PRO A 191 17.64 -5.86 -11.69
C PRO A 191 19.14 -5.83 -11.93
N LEU A 192 19.84 -6.85 -11.41
CA LEU A 192 21.14 -7.31 -11.89
C LEU A 192 20.91 -8.52 -12.78
N LEU A 193 21.18 -8.39 -14.07
CA LEU A 193 20.99 -9.44 -15.07
C LEU A 193 22.29 -10.18 -15.37
N ASN A 194 22.18 -11.47 -15.67
CA ASN A 194 23.23 -12.21 -16.37
C ASN A 194 23.18 -11.96 -17.89
N THR A 195 24.15 -12.51 -18.63
CA THR A 195 24.23 -12.33 -20.09
C THR A 195 23.12 -13.02 -20.89
N VAL A 196 22.20 -13.75 -20.26
CA VAL A 196 21.03 -14.34 -20.95
C VAL A 196 19.72 -13.64 -20.58
N GLY A 197 19.80 -12.51 -19.86
CA GLY A 197 18.64 -11.69 -19.50
C GLY A 197 17.84 -12.18 -18.30
N GLU A 198 18.40 -13.09 -17.51
CA GLU A 198 17.78 -13.51 -16.26
C GLU A 198 18.25 -12.63 -15.09
N VAL A 199 17.31 -12.26 -14.23
CA VAL A 199 17.59 -11.57 -12.96
C VAL A 199 18.32 -12.54 -12.03
N ILE A 200 19.54 -12.18 -11.64
CA ILE A 200 20.32 -12.91 -10.63
C ILE A 200 20.31 -12.19 -9.28
N GLY A 201 20.03 -10.88 -9.26
CA GLY A 201 19.93 -10.10 -8.05
C GLY A 201 19.21 -8.77 -8.20
N ILE A 202 19.00 -8.11 -7.07
CA ILE A 202 18.34 -6.80 -6.92
C ILE A 202 19.40 -5.81 -6.46
N ASN A 203 19.67 -4.77 -7.25
CA ASN A 203 20.68 -3.75 -6.95
C ASN A 203 20.29 -2.99 -5.70
N THR A 204 21.18 -2.83 -4.71
CA THR A 204 20.80 -2.24 -3.41
C THR A 204 21.64 -1.05 -3.00
N SER A 205 22.96 -1.24 -2.94
CA SER A 205 23.85 -0.30 -2.30
C SER A 205 25.26 -0.38 -2.87
N LYS A 206 25.98 0.73 -2.75
CA LYS A 206 27.45 0.82 -2.83
C LYS A 206 27.99 0.91 -1.41
N LEU A 207 29.21 0.44 -1.16
CA LEU A 207 29.87 0.67 0.12
C LEU A 207 30.03 2.18 0.36
N LEU A 208 29.34 2.74 1.36
CA LEU A 208 29.42 4.17 1.69
C LEU A 208 30.85 4.52 2.13
N GLY A 209 31.47 5.50 1.46
CA GLY A 209 32.85 5.93 1.72
C GLY A 209 33.95 4.98 1.17
N GLY A 210 33.58 3.97 0.39
CA GLY A 210 34.50 2.99 -0.22
C GLY A 210 34.88 3.28 -1.67
N THR A 211 35.94 2.59 -2.12
CA THR A 211 36.53 2.60 -3.47
C THR A 211 35.51 2.38 -4.59
N ASP A 212 35.70 3.07 -5.72
CA ASP A 212 34.98 2.80 -6.96
C ASP A 212 35.15 1.33 -7.40
N GLY A 213 34.09 0.75 -7.99
CA GLY A 213 34.09 -0.64 -8.46
C GLY A 213 33.67 -1.71 -7.43
N VAL A 214 33.04 -1.33 -6.31
CA VAL A 214 32.45 -2.27 -5.34
C VAL A 214 30.98 -1.96 -5.08
N ALA A 215 30.09 -2.74 -5.69
CA ALA A 215 28.64 -2.65 -5.53
C ALA A 215 28.04 -3.97 -5.05
N PHE A 216 26.86 -3.91 -4.44
CA PHE A 216 26.17 -5.06 -3.87
C PHE A 216 24.72 -5.19 -4.34
N SER A 217 24.35 -6.43 -4.67
CA SER A 217 22.99 -6.83 -5.01
C SER A 217 22.53 -7.99 -4.13
N ARG A 218 21.25 -7.98 -3.75
CA ARG A 218 20.60 -9.08 -3.03
C ARG A 218 20.28 -10.20 -4.01
N PRO A 219 20.61 -11.47 -3.75
CA PRO A 219 20.26 -12.58 -4.63
C PRO A 219 18.75 -12.63 -4.89
N VAL A 220 18.35 -12.84 -6.14
CA VAL A 220 16.93 -12.87 -6.53
C VAL A 220 16.15 -13.98 -5.81
N ALA A 221 16.85 -15.07 -5.43
CA ALA A 221 16.26 -16.19 -4.70
C ALA A 221 15.65 -15.78 -3.34
N LEU A 222 16.08 -14.67 -2.75
CA LEU A 222 15.48 -14.13 -1.52
C LEU A 222 14.08 -13.55 -1.75
N ALA A 223 13.75 -13.17 -2.99
CA ALA A 223 12.46 -12.59 -3.31
C ALA A 223 11.33 -13.64 -3.35
N SER A 224 11.64 -14.92 -3.57
CA SER A 224 10.61 -15.97 -3.76
C SER A 224 9.65 -16.08 -2.59
N GLN A 225 10.16 -16.07 -1.35
CA GLN A 225 9.31 -16.10 -0.16
C GLN A 225 8.43 -14.85 -0.07
N LEU A 226 9.01 -13.66 -0.28
CA LEU A 226 8.28 -12.40 -0.22
C LEU A 226 7.18 -12.32 -1.30
N ILE A 227 7.45 -12.83 -2.51
CA ILE A 227 6.50 -12.89 -3.62
C ILE A 227 5.34 -13.84 -3.28
N ASP A 228 5.64 -15.04 -2.77
CA ASP A 228 4.62 -16.00 -2.33
C ASP A 228 3.75 -15.41 -1.22
N GLU A 229 4.38 -14.79 -0.22
CA GLU A 229 3.70 -14.10 0.85
C GLU A 229 2.82 -12.94 0.36
N ALA A 230 3.28 -12.13 -0.59
CA ALA A 230 2.51 -11.02 -1.14
C ALA A 230 1.24 -11.48 -1.88
N SER A 231 1.17 -12.73 -2.33
CA SER A 231 -0.03 -13.33 -2.92
C SER A 231 -1.06 -13.76 -1.89
N LYS A 232 -0.67 -13.89 -0.61
CA LYS A 232 -1.53 -14.35 0.48
C LYS A 232 -2.14 -13.17 1.23
N PRO A 233 -3.37 -13.32 1.78
CA PRO A 233 -3.92 -12.36 2.71
C PRO A 233 -2.93 -12.08 3.84
N LEU A 234 -2.89 -10.83 4.31
CA LEU A 234 -2.08 -10.48 5.47
C LEU A 234 -2.70 -11.13 6.70
N GLU A 235 -1.97 -12.05 7.32
CA GLU A 235 -2.38 -12.70 8.56
C GLU A 235 -2.35 -11.69 9.72
N LEU A 236 -3.41 -11.68 10.52
CA LEU A 236 -3.54 -10.82 11.69
C LEU A 236 -3.30 -11.64 12.95
N ASP A 237 -2.56 -11.07 13.90
CA ASP A 237 -2.40 -11.66 15.23
C ASP A 237 -3.31 -10.92 16.21
N LEU A 238 -4.52 -11.44 16.38
CA LEU A 238 -5.55 -10.89 17.26
C LEU A 238 -5.55 -11.55 18.65
N SER A 239 -4.47 -12.26 19.01
CA SER A 239 -4.42 -13.08 20.23
C SER A 239 -4.33 -12.28 21.53
N THR A 240 -3.87 -11.03 21.44
CA THR A 240 -3.68 -10.11 22.58
C THR A 240 -3.94 -8.67 22.10
N PRO A 241 -4.29 -7.72 22.99
CA PRO A 241 -4.52 -6.33 22.61
C PRO A 241 -3.32 -5.70 21.87
N GLU A 242 -2.10 -5.91 22.37
CA GLU A 242 -0.88 -5.32 21.78
C GLU A 242 -0.59 -5.85 20.38
N LYS A 243 -0.81 -7.15 20.16
CA LYS A 243 -0.58 -7.74 18.85
C LYS A 243 -1.70 -7.41 17.88
N SER A 244 -2.93 -7.31 18.38
CA SER A 244 -4.07 -6.84 17.58
C SER A 244 -3.80 -5.43 17.10
N ALA A 245 -3.47 -4.51 18.00
CA ALA A 245 -3.12 -3.11 17.68
C ALA A 245 -2.06 -3.04 16.58
N MET A 246 -0.93 -3.74 16.73
CA MET A 246 0.16 -3.67 15.76
C MET A 246 -0.15 -4.37 14.43
N SER A 247 -0.82 -5.52 14.44
CA SER A 247 -1.15 -6.24 13.22
C SER A 247 -2.24 -5.54 12.41
N CYS A 248 -3.22 -4.93 13.09
CA CYS A 248 -4.29 -4.16 12.48
C CYS A 248 -3.81 -2.83 11.90
N VAL A 249 -2.98 -2.07 12.62
CA VAL A 249 -2.31 -0.88 12.07
C VAL A 249 -1.54 -1.25 10.81
N ARG A 250 -0.76 -2.34 10.86
CA ARG A 250 0.02 -2.78 9.70
C ARG A 250 -0.87 -3.17 8.51
N ALA A 251 -2.00 -3.80 8.77
CA ALA A 251 -2.97 -4.15 7.75
C ALA A 251 -3.60 -2.90 7.11
N ALA A 252 -3.97 -1.92 7.92
CA ALA A 252 -4.52 -0.64 7.45
C ALA A 252 -3.49 0.15 6.63
N GLU A 253 -2.23 0.21 7.05
CA GLU A 253 -1.14 0.85 6.29
C GLU A 253 -0.96 0.27 4.88
N LEU A 254 -1.12 -1.05 4.75
CA LEU A 254 -0.97 -1.78 3.50
C LEU A 254 -2.25 -1.77 2.65
N GLY A 255 -3.36 -1.21 3.16
CA GLY A 255 -4.69 -1.32 2.54
C GLY A 255 -5.12 -2.79 2.40
N ALA A 256 -4.75 -3.64 3.37
CA ALA A 256 -5.05 -5.05 3.34
C ALA A 256 -6.52 -5.30 3.71
N ALA A 257 -7.23 -6.08 2.89
CA ALA A 257 -8.62 -6.44 3.12
C ALA A 257 -8.86 -7.09 4.49
N SER A 258 -7.87 -7.80 5.02
CA SER A 258 -7.96 -8.42 6.34
C SER A 258 -8.14 -7.40 7.47
N SER A 259 -7.73 -6.14 7.31
CA SER A 259 -7.97 -5.09 8.32
C SER A 259 -9.45 -4.92 8.70
N ILE A 260 -10.38 -5.35 7.85
CA ILE A 260 -11.82 -5.26 8.14
C ILE A 260 -12.25 -6.04 9.38
N VAL A 261 -11.50 -7.05 9.83
CA VAL A 261 -11.86 -7.79 11.05
C VAL A 261 -11.28 -7.18 12.33
N CYS A 262 -10.57 -6.06 12.20
CA CYS A 262 -9.92 -5.38 13.31
C CYS A 262 -10.87 -4.59 14.18
N ASP A 263 -12.04 -4.20 13.66
CA ASP A 263 -12.95 -3.29 14.35
C ASP A 263 -14.11 -4.00 15.05
N ASP A 264 -14.56 -3.43 16.17
CA ASP A 264 -15.82 -3.76 16.84
C ASP A 264 -17.02 -3.23 16.04
N TRP A 265 -17.40 -3.97 15.00
CA TRP A 265 -18.52 -3.64 14.13
C TRP A 265 -19.87 -3.54 14.83
N ASP A 266 -20.05 -4.25 15.95
CA ASP A 266 -21.28 -4.15 16.73
C ASP A 266 -21.37 -2.78 17.41
N SER A 267 -20.25 -2.26 17.93
CA SER A 267 -20.18 -0.91 18.50
C SER A 267 -20.33 0.18 17.43
N ILE A 268 -19.70 0.00 16.26
CA ILE A 268 -19.90 0.90 15.10
C ILE A 268 -21.39 0.93 14.68
N SER A 269 -22.05 -0.24 14.62
CA SER A 269 -23.48 -0.31 14.28
C SER A 269 -24.35 0.46 15.27
N ARG A 270 -24.09 0.32 16.58
CA ARG A 270 -24.80 1.07 17.63
C ARG A 270 -24.59 2.58 17.50
N LEU A 271 -23.35 3.01 17.19
CA LEU A 271 -23.03 4.41 16.98
C LEU A 271 -23.86 5.00 15.82
N VAL A 272 -23.88 4.31 14.68
CA VAL A 272 -24.64 4.73 13.50
C VAL A 272 -26.15 4.74 13.79
N GLU A 273 -26.65 3.76 14.54
CA GLU A 273 -28.03 3.72 14.99
C GLU A 273 -28.38 4.93 15.87
N GLU A 274 -27.55 5.27 16.85
CA GLU A 274 -27.78 6.43 17.71
C GLU A 274 -27.76 7.74 16.91
N ALA A 275 -26.79 7.89 15.99
CA ALA A 275 -26.69 9.04 15.10
C ALA A 275 -27.93 9.18 14.21
N LEU A 276 -28.48 8.07 13.70
CA LEU A 276 -29.74 8.06 12.96
C LEU A 276 -30.91 8.56 13.82
N HIS A 277 -31.04 8.06 15.05
CA HIS A 277 -32.14 8.46 15.93
C HIS A 277 -32.10 9.96 16.20
N ARG A 278 -30.92 10.50 16.56
CA ARG A 278 -30.72 11.95 16.76
C ARG A 278 -31.04 12.75 15.50
N GLY A 279 -30.59 12.28 14.33
CA GLY A 279 -30.88 12.92 13.04
C GLY A 279 -32.35 12.94 12.67
N MET A 280 -33.05 11.84 12.92
CA MET A 280 -34.48 11.75 12.68
C MET A 280 -35.28 12.67 13.61
N GLU A 281 -34.86 12.84 14.87
CA GLU A 281 -35.48 13.82 15.77
C GLU A 281 -35.24 15.25 15.31
N GLN A 282 -34.01 15.61 14.94
CA GLN A 282 -33.69 16.96 14.44
C GLN A 282 -34.46 17.27 13.16
N ILE A 283 -34.43 16.38 12.16
CA ILE A 283 -35.05 16.66 10.85
C ILE A 283 -36.57 16.80 10.96
N LYS A 284 -37.21 16.04 11.86
CA LYS A 284 -38.66 16.18 12.14
C LYS A 284 -39.01 17.51 12.81
N ALA A 285 -38.12 18.03 13.65
CA ALA A 285 -38.33 19.32 14.30
C ALA A 285 -38.11 20.50 13.33
N GLU A 286 -37.21 20.36 12.36
CA GLU A 286 -36.82 21.42 11.44
C GLU A 286 -37.60 21.43 10.11
N ASP A 287 -37.99 20.26 9.62
CA ASP A 287 -38.55 20.07 8.28
C ASP A 287 -39.88 19.29 8.32
N PRO A 288 -41.01 19.99 8.13
CA PRO A 288 -42.34 19.37 8.14
C PRO A 288 -42.52 18.22 7.15
N ARG A 289 -41.69 18.14 6.09
CA ARG A 289 -41.75 17.05 5.11
C ARG A 289 -41.43 15.68 5.74
N PHE A 290 -40.71 15.67 6.87
CA PHE A 290 -40.31 14.45 7.57
C PHE A 290 -41.22 14.10 8.75
N GLU A 291 -42.25 14.90 9.06
CA GLU A 291 -43.11 14.72 10.25
C GLU A 291 -43.69 13.30 10.36
N ASN A 292 -44.12 12.72 9.24
CA ASN A 292 -44.73 11.40 9.17
C ASN A 292 -43.76 10.25 8.84
N VAL A 293 -42.45 10.53 8.74
CA VAL A 293 -41.45 9.50 8.44
C VAL A 293 -41.16 8.66 9.70
N SER A 294 -41.37 7.35 9.63
CA SER A 294 -41.08 6.46 10.77
C SER A 294 -39.58 6.25 10.94
N THR A 295 -39.06 6.57 12.14
CA THR A 295 -37.65 6.34 12.49
C THR A 295 -37.31 4.85 12.43
N GLU A 296 -38.19 3.98 12.93
CA GLU A 296 -38.01 2.51 12.91
C GLU A 296 -37.95 1.97 11.47
N ARG A 297 -38.84 2.47 10.60
CA ARG A 297 -38.81 2.10 9.18
C ARG A 297 -37.55 2.60 8.50
N THR A 298 -37.08 3.80 8.81
CA THR A 298 -35.82 4.31 8.26
C THR A 298 -34.64 3.46 8.75
N ALA A 299 -34.62 3.11 10.04
CA ALA A 299 -33.59 2.28 10.64
C ALA A 299 -33.54 0.88 10.00
N SER A 300 -34.69 0.30 9.61
CA SER A 300 -34.74 -1.00 8.94
C SER A 300 -34.12 -1.02 7.53
N HIS A 301 -33.81 0.14 6.96
CA HIS A 301 -33.14 0.27 5.67
C HIS A 301 -31.65 0.66 5.83
N MET A 302 -31.15 0.76 7.06
CA MET A 302 -29.72 0.97 7.26
C MET A 302 -28.92 -0.24 6.78
N PRO A 303 -27.69 -0.01 6.28
CA PRO A 303 -26.81 -1.09 5.88
C PRO A 303 -26.60 -2.08 7.02
N SER A 304 -26.70 -3.37 6.73
CA SER A 304 -26.26 -4.41 7.65
C SER A 304 -24.75 -4.28 7.92
N ILE A 305 -24.27 -4.87 9.02
CA ILE A 305 -22.83 -4.92 9.33
C ILE A 305 -22.01 -5.46 8.15
N GLU A 306 -22.52 -6.46 7.43
CA GLU A 306 -21.80 -7.02 6.27
C GLU A 306 -21.70 -6.01 5.12
N GLN A 307 -22.77 -5.25 4.85
CA GLN A 307 -22.73 -4.18 3.84
C GLN A 307 -21.79 -3.04 4.26
N MET A 308 -21.76 -2.67 5.55
CA MET A 308 -20.81 -1.68 6.06
C MET A 308 -19.36 -2.14 5.85
N LYS A 309 -19.07 -3.42 6.11
CA LYS A 309 -17.76 -4.01 5.86
C LYS A 309 -17.36 -3.96 4.39
N GLU A 310 -18.28 -4.30 3.49
CA GLU A 310 -18.06 -4.25 2.05
C GLU A 310 -17.75 -2.81 1.59
N TYR A 311 -18.50 -1.82 2.07
CA TYR A 311 -18.25 -0.41 1.74
C TYR A 311 -16.90 0.08 2.27
N THR A 312 -16.54 -0.26 3.50
CA THR A 312 -15.22 0.08 4.04
C THR A 312 -14.09 -0.61 3.28
N LEU A 313 -14.28 -1.85 2.83
CA LEU A 313 -13.30 -2.54 1.99
C LEU A 313 -13.11 -1.86 0.64
N LEU A 314 -14.21 -1.46 -0.01
CA LEU A 314 -14.16 -0.68 -1.24
C LEU A 314 -13.45 0.66 -1.02
N GLU A 315 -13.68 1.32 0.12
CA GLU A 315 -12.99 2.56 0.50
C GLU A 315 -11.49 2.36 0.71
N LEU A 316 -11.08 1.28 1.37
CA LEU A 316 -9.67 0.94 1.58
C LEU A 316 -8.94 0.64 0.26
N GLN A 317 -9.66 0.07 -0.72
CA GLN A 317 -9.11 -0.29 -2.03
C GLN A 317 -9.20 0.83 -3.07
N SER A 318 -10.14 1.77 -2.90
CA SER A 318 -10.39 2.87 -3.82
C SER A 318 -9.57 4.11 -3.47
N LEU A 319 -9.04 4.78 -4.50
CA LEU A 319 -8.47 6.13 -4.37
C LEU A 319 -9.54 7.22 -4.55
N ASP A 320 -10.74 6.84 -5.00
CA ASP A 320 -11.86 7.73 -5.29
C ASP A 320 -13.06 7.41 -4.38
N GLN A 321 -13.31 8.29 -3.42
CA GLN A 321 -14.39 8.18 -2.44
C GLN A 321 -15.78 8.28 -3.10
N THR A 322 -15.89 9.05 -4.18
CA THR A 322 -17.15 9.24 -4.91
C THR A 322 -17.64 7.94 -5.53
N SER A 323 -16.70 7.12 -6.05
CA SER A 323 -17.02 5.79 -6.58
C SER A 323 -17.59 4.83 -5.53
N VAL A 324 -17.15 4.93 -4.27
CA VAL A 324 -17.63 4.09 -3.16
C VAL A 324 -19.05 4.46 -2.76
N PHE A 325 -19.33 5.76 -2.63
CA PHE A 325 -20.70 6.22 -2.36
C PHE A 325 -21.66 5.95 -3.50
N THR A 326 -21.19 6.05 -4.75
CA THR A 326 -21.99 5.67 -5.94
C THR A 326 -22.40 4.19 -5.84
N ALA A 327 -21.45 3.29 -5.57
CA ALA A 327 -21.75 1.86 -5.40
C ALA A 327 -22.72 1.59 -4.23
N ALA A 328 -22.56 2.30 -3.10
CA ALA A 328 -23.46 2.16 -1.96
C ALA A 328 -24.89 2.65 -2.24
N ILE A 329 -25.04 3.74 -3.01
CA ILE A 329 -26.34 4.29 -3.40
C ILE A 329 -27.00 3.41 -4.47
N GLU A 330 -26.24 2.83 -5.39
CA GLU A 330 -26.73 1.91 -6.42
C GLU A 330 -27.42 0.67 -5.86
N ASP A 331 -27.04 0.22 -4.66
CA ASP A 331 -27.68 -0.93 -4.00
C ASP A 331 -29.02 -0.59 -3.32
N THR A 332 -29.38 0.70 -3.24
CA THR A 332 -30.66 1.11 -2.65
C THR A 332 -31.85 0.86 -3.58
N ASP A 333 -33.05 0.65 -2.99
CA ASP A 333 -34.30 0.47 -3.73
C ASP A 333 -34.67 1.65 -4.66
N PHE A 334 -34.09 2.83 -4.42
CA PHE A 334 -34.24 4.03 -5.25
C PHE A 334 -33.50 3.89 -6.60
N ALA A 335 -32.26 3.39 -6.59
CA ALA A 335 -31.44 3.21 -7.79
C ALA A 335 -31.97 2.10 -8.71
N ARG A 336 -32.63 1.08 -8.16
CA ARG A 336 -33.23 -0.02 -8.94
C ARG A 336 -34.46 0.41 -9.74
N ARG A 337 -35.03 1.59 -9.49
CA ARG A 337 -36.21 2.14 -10.20
C ARG A 337 -35.83 3.19 -11.25
N GLY A 338 -34.95 2.82 -12.17
CA GLY A 338 -34.69 3.59 -13.39
C GLY A 338 -33.22 3.93 -13.59
N ASN A 339 -32.80 3.96 -14.86
CA ASN A 339 -31.43 4.21 -15.30
C ASN A 339 -31.05 5.69 -15.06
N LYS A 340 -30.72 6.04 -13.81
CA LYS A 340 -30.53 7.41 -13.31
C LYS A 340 -29.12 7.63 -12.75
N SER A 341 -28.11 7.23 -13.52
CA SER A 341 -26.69 7.34 -13.16
C SER A 341 -26.29 8.75 -12.72
N ASP A 342 -26.82 9.78 -13.39
CA ASP A 342 -26.39 11.16 -13.17
C ASP A 342 -26.89 11.74 -11.84
N GLN A 343 -28.10 11.36 -11.42
CA GLN A 343 -28.65 11.75 -10.12
C GLN A 343 -27.94 11.03 -8.97
N ILE A 344 -27.59 9.75 -9.17
CA ILE A 344 -26.82 8.97 -8.18
C ILE A 344 -25.43 9.57 -7.98
N ALA A 345 -24.76 9.96 -9.07
CA ALA A 345 -23.44 10.60 -9.01
C ALA A 345 -23.48 11.94 -8.26
N GLN A 346 -24.50 12.77 -8.49
CA GLN A 346 -24.66 14.04 -7.77
C GLN A 346 -24.89 13.85 -6.27
N LEU A 347 -25.70 12.85 -5.89
CA LEU A 347 -25.90 12.52 -4.47
C LEU A 347 -24.61 11.99 -3.84
N ALA A 348 -23.87 11.13 -4.54
CA ALA A 348 -22.58 10.63 -4.07
C ALA A 348 -21.56 11.75 -3.86
N GLU A 349 -21.52 12.74 -4.75
CA GLU A 349 -20.65 13.93 -4.64
C GLU A 349 -21.03 14.79 -3.43
N LEU A 350 -22.32 15.10 -3.25
CA LEU A 350 -22.82 15.84 -2.08
C LEU A 350 -22.51 15.14 -0.76
N MET A 351 -22.72 13.83 -0.70
CA MET A 351 -22.41 13.02 0.49
C MET A 351 -20.90 12.99 0.76
N THR A 352 -20.09 12.93 -0.29
CA THR A 352 -18.61 12.99 -0.18
C THR A 352 -18.14 14.35 0.31
N GLU A 353 -18.72 15.44 -0.19
CA GLU A 353 -18.43 16.80 0.27
C GLU A 353 -18.80 16.98 1.74
N GLU A 354 -20.02 16.60 2.14
CA GLU A 354 -20.44 16.72 3.54
C GLU A 354 -19.62 15.84 4.46
N ARG A 355 -19.26 14.62 4.03
CA ARG A 355 -18.32 13.77 4.76
C ARG A 355 -16.97 14.44 4.93
N THR A 356 -16.45 15.08 3.89
CA THR A 356 -15.18 15.81 3.95
C THR A 356 -15.26 16.98 4.94
N LYS A 357 -16.40 17.69 4.99
CA LYS A 357 -16.62 18.79 5.94
C LYS A 357 -16.77 18.32 7.39
N THR A 358 -17.38 17.15 7.61
CA THR A 358 -17.78 16.67 8.95
C THR A 358 -16.81 15.67 9.57
N MET A 359 -16.28 14.71 8.79
CA MET A 359 -15.30 13.70 9.24
C MET A 359 -13.85 14.08 8.92
N GLY A 360 -13.63 15.02 8.00
CA GLY A 360 -12.30 15.48 7.62
C GLY A 360 -11.60 16.34 8.67
N VAL A 361 -12.20 16.54 9.85
CA VAL A 361 -11.68 17.44 10.88
C VAL A 361 -11.41 16.64 12.14
N PHE A 362 -10.16 16.25 12.33
CA PHE A 362 -9.69 15.98 13.68
C PHE A 362 -9.93 17.25 14.50
N ASP A 363 -10.71 17.13 15.57
CA ASP A 363 -10.91 18.23 16.50
C ASP A 363 -9.52 18.76 16.93
N GLN A 364 -9.27 20.06 16.74
CA GLN A 364 -7.97 20.65 17.10
C GLN A 364 -7.65 20.42 18.58
N GLN A 365 -8.68 20.43 19.43
CA GLN A 365 -8.49 20.15 20.85
C GLN A 365 -8.09 18.68 21.08
N MET A 366 -8.58 17.74 20.28
CA MET A 366 -8.10 16.34 20.29
C MET A 366 -6.63 16.26 19.85
N LEU A 367 -6.26 16.92 18.75
CA LEU A 367 -4.89 16.90 18.24
C LEU A 367 -3.90 17.41 19.29
N GLU A 368 -4.20 18.56 19.91
CA GLU A 368 -3.38 19.16 20.96
C GLU A 368 -3.26 18.26 22.19
N ARG A 369 -4.36 17.68 22.67
CA ARG A 369 -4.38 16.79 23.85
C ARG A 369 -3.54 15.53 23.66
N ASN A 370 -3.43 15.04 22.42
CA ASN A 370 -2.66 13.85 22.07
C ASN A 370 -1.24 14.17 21.55
N GLY A 371 -0.87 15.45 21.45
CA GLY A 371 0.43 15.89 20.91
C GLY A 371 0.58 15.66 19.39
N LEU A 372 -0.52 15.46 18.67
CA LEU A 372 -0.55 15.26 17.23
C LEU A 372 -0.35 16.59 16.50
N LYS A 373 0.60 16.63 15.57
CA LYS A 373 0.90 17.79 14.73
C LYS A 373 0.65 17.46 13.26
N ILE A 374 -0.63 17.36 12.91
CA ILE A 374 -1.09 17.05 11.57
C ILE A 374 -2.02 18.14 11.06
N ASP A 375 -2.05 18.30 9.73
CA ASP A 375 -3.03 19.16 9.09
C ASP A 375 -4.42 18.55 9.27
N SER A 376 -5.21 19.17 10.13
CA SER A 376 -6.57 18.74 10.47
C SER A 376 -7.54 18.83 9.31
N THR A 377 -7.16 19.41 8.17
CA THR A 377 -7.98 19.48 6.96
C THR A 377 -7.60 18.42 5.92
N ASN A 378 -6.49 17.72 6.14
CA ASN A 378 -6.00 16.68 5.25
C ASN A 378 -6.39 15.30 5.81
N PRO A 379 -7.35 14.60 5.18
CA PRO A 379 -7.81 13.28 5.64
C PRO A 379 -6.73 12.18 5.53
N LYS A 380 -5.58 12.46 4.91
CA LYS A 380 -4.44 11.53 4.81
C LYS A 380 -3.37 11.79 5.87
N ALA A 381 -3.40 12.92 6.58
CA ALA A 381 -2.29 13.35 7.42
C ALA A 381 -1.99 12.40 8.59
N PHE A 382 -3.02 11.75 9.16
CA PHE A 382 -2.81 10.73 10.20
C PHE A 382 -2.11 9.47 9.65
N ARG A 383 -2.46 9.03 8.42
CA ARG A 383 -1.76 7.90 7.77
C ARG A 383 -0.29 8.20 7.53
N ASP A 384 0.08 9.45 7.33
CA ASP A 384 1.47 9.84 7.07
C ASP A 384 2.35 9.74 8.32
N ILE A 385 1.82 10.06 9.50
CA ILE A 385 2.56 9.97 10.77
C ILE A 385 2.56 8.55 11.36
N VAL A 386 1.54 7.72 11.09
CA VAL A 386 1.51 6.31 11.50
C VAL A 386 2.73 5.55 10.94
N LYS A 387 3.09 5.85 9.68
CA LYS A 387 4.27 5.30 8.99
C LYS A 387 5.61 5.70 9.63
N MET A 388 5.63 6.65 10.58
CA MET A 388 6.86 7.16 11.22
C MET A 388 7.26 6.40 12.49
N GLY A 389 6.67 5.23 12.74
CA GLY A 389 7.08 4.32 13.81
C GLY A 389 6.11 4.30 14.98
N LEU A 390 4.82 4.13 14.69
CA LEU A 390 3.82 3.82 15.71
C LEU A 390 4.18 2.52 16.44
N ARG A 391 4.01 2.51 17.76
CA ARG A 391 4.26 1.36 18.63
C ARG A 391 3.28 1.33 19.80
N VAL A 392 3.11 0.13 20.37
CA VAL A 392 2.50 -0.04 21.69
C VAL A 392 3.54 0.29 22.76
N ASP A 393 3.17 1.11 23.74
CA ASP A 393 4.01 1.47 24.88
C ASP A 393 3.59 0.71 26.14
N GLU A 394 2.29 0.63 26.40
CA GLU A 394 1.73 -0.03 27.59
C GLU A 394 0.34 -0.62 27.27
N VAL A 395 -0.02 -1.70 27.96
CA VAL A 395 -1.36 -2.30 27.92
C VAL A 395 -1.90 -2.37 29.34
N GLN A 396 -3.09 -1.83 29.54
CA GLN A 396 -3.83 -1.89 30.79
C GLN A 396 -5.09 -2.74 30.61
N SER A 397 -5.08 -3.96 31.15
CA SER A 397 -6.28 -4.78 31.22
C SER A 397 -7.31 -4.16 32.16
N VAL A 398 -8.56 -4.11 31.71
CA VAL A 398 -9.72 -3.74 32.53
C VAL A 398 -10.35 -5.01 33.10
N ASP A 399 -10.56 -6.02 32.25
CA ASP A 399 -10.97 -7.38 32.61
C ASP A 399 -10.50 -8.39 31.54
N ASP A 400 -11.04 -9.62 31.56
CA ASP A 400 -10.68 -10.69 30.61
C ASP A 400 -11.11 -10.41 29.15
N LYS A 401 -11.94 -9.39 28.93
CA LYS A 401 -12.52 -9.02 27.64
C LYS A 401 -12.25 -7.58 27.22
N HIS A 402 -11.73 -6.73 28.09
CA HIS A 402 -11.54 -5.31 27.83
C HIS A 402 -10.14 -4.84 28.23
N ALA A 403 -9.50 -4.03 27.38
CA ALA A 403 -8.19 -3.48 27.65
C ALA A 403 -7.99 -2.11 26.98
N TRP A 404 -7.23 -1.25 27.64
CA TRP A 404 -6.66 -0.05 27.03
C TRP A 404 -5.25 -0.33 26.54
N VAL A 405 -4.94 0.17 25.34
CA VAL A 405 -3.60 0.11 24.73
C VAL A 405 -3.12 1.54 24.53
N LEU A 406 -1.96 1.86 25.10
CA LEU A 406 -1.30 3.13 24.92
C LEU A 406 -0.45 3.09 23.66
N MET A 407 -0.85 3.89 22.68
CA MET A 407 -0.18 4.02 21.40
C MET A 407 0.75 5.24 21.42
N VAL A 408 1.96 5.07 20.89
CA VAL A 408 2.96 6.14 20.79
C VAL A 408 3.51 6.18 19.38
N GLY A 409 3.52 7.36 18.77
CA GLY A 409 4.07 7.58 17.43
C GLY A 409 4.90 8.86 17.35
N ARG A 410 5.34 9.20 16.13
CA ARG A 410 6.17 10.38 15.86
C ARG A 410 5.55 11.28 14.81
N ASN A 411 5.52 12.58 15.10
CA ASN A 411 5.18 13.63 14.16
C ASN A 411 6.30 13.81 13.11
N LEU A 412 6.00 14.53 12.02
CA LEU A 412 6.96 14.82 10.95
C LEU A 412 8.20 15.59 11.44
N ASP A 413 8.04 16.40 12.49
CA ASP A 413 9.13 17.15 13.14
C ASP A 413 9.96 16.31 14.14
N GLY A 414 9.62 15.03 14.32
CA GLY A 414 10.27 14.10 15.24
C GLY A 414 9.76 14.14 16.68
N SER A 415 8.84 15.03 17.03
CA SER A 415 8.19 15.01 18.34
C SER A 415 7.25 13.81 18.50
N GLU A 416 7.05 13.33 19.72
CA GLU A 416 6.17 12.20 19.99
C GLU A 416 4.72 12.63 20.20
N TYR A 417 3.79 11.80 19.75
CA TYR A 417 2.36 11.90 20.07
C TYR A 417 1.91 10.59 20.73
N ARG A 418 0.87 10.67 21.56
CA ARG A 418 0.37 9.54 22.35
C ARG A 418 -1.15 9.57 22.39
N TYR A 419 -1.79 8.42 22.27
CA TYR A 419 -3.24 8.29 22.42
C TYR A 419 -3.60 6.93 23.03
N ALA A 420 -4.74 6.86 23.71
CA ALA A 420 -5.27 5.60 24.22
C ALA A 420 -6.23 4.98 23.20
N GLN A 421 -6.17 3.67 23.02
CA GLN A 421 -7.08 2.93 22.16
C GLN A 421 -7.72 1.80 22.97
N PHE A 422 -9.04 1.66 22.87
CA PHE A 422 -9.77 0.64 23.60
C PHE A 422 -9.92 -0.62 22.75
N PHE A 423 -9.76 -1.77 23.38
CA PHE A 423 -9.85 -3.08 22.74
C PHE A 423 -10.83 -3.97 23.49
N VAL A 424 -11.57 -4.76 22.72
CA VAL A 424 -12.54 -5.73 23.23
C VAL A 424 -12.28 -7.13 22.67
N SER A 425 -12.53 -8.17 23.45
CA SER A 425 -12.39 -9.56 23.04
C SER A 425 -13.73 -10.13 22.58
N VAL A 426 -13.84 -10.37 21.27
CA VAL A 426 -15.01 -11.00 20.63
C VAL A 426 -14.59 -12.36 20.10
N ASP A 427 -15.21 -13.43 20.60
CA ASP A 427 -14.90 -14.82 20.24
C ASP A 427 -13.40 -15.19 20.34
N GLY A 428 -12.71 -14.65 21.36
CA GLY A 428 -11.29 -14.89 21.62
C GLY A 428 -10.35 -14.10 20.71
N LYS A 429 -10.86 -13.14 19.94
CA LYS A 429 -10.07 -12.20 19.13
C LYS A 429 -10.20 -10.80 19.72
N TRP A 430 -9.08 -10.12 19.90
CA TRP A 430 -9.07 -8.72 20.31
C TRP A 430 -9.28 -7.82 19.09
N VAL A 431 -10.28 -6.95 19.15
CA VAL A 431 -10.64 -5.97 18.11
C VAL A 431 -10.66 -4.58 18.72
N SER A 432 -10.33 -3.57 17.92
CA SER A 432 -10.35 -2.16 18.32
C SER A 432 -11.77 -1.64 18.39
N ARG A 433 -12.06 -0.92 19.47
CA ARG A 433 -13.19 -0.01 19.58
C ARG A 433 -12.63 1.41 19.53
N ASP A 434 -12.40 1.89 18.31
CA ASP A 434 -11.75 3.19 18.06
C ASP A 434 -12.52 4.37 18.62
N VAL A 435 -13.84 4.24 18.71
CA VAL A 435 -14.73 5.18 19.41
C VAL A 435 -15.24 4.49 20.69
N PRO A 436 -14.54 4.61 21.83
CA PRO A 436 -14.97 3.98 23.07
C PRO A 436 -16.35 4.45 23.49
N GLU A 437 -17.18 3.55 24.01
CA GLU A 437 -18.50 3.89 24.50
C GLU A 437 -18.39 4.71 25.80
N PRO A 438 -19.39 5.53 26.16
CA PRO A 438 -19.33 6.34 27.37
C PRO A 438 -19.07 5.54 28.65
N GLU A 439 -19.48 4.27 28.68
CA GLU A 439 -19.25 3.33 29.78
C GLU A 439 -17.81 2.79 29.88
N ASP A 440 -17.03 2.86 28.79
CA ASP A 440 -15.64 2.43 28.76
C ASP A 440 -14.71 3.48 29.40
N LEU A 441 -15.03 4.76 29.21
CA LEU A 441 -14.18 5.90 29.59
C LEU A 441 -13.77 5.96 31.08
N PRO A 442 -14.63 5.61 32.06
CA PRO A 442 -14.23 5.58 33.47
C PRO A 442 -13.09 4.60 33.79
N SER A 443 -12.82 3.63 32.91
CA SER A 443 -11.72 2.67 33.08
C SER A 443 -10.39 3.13 32.48
N LEU A 444 -10.38 4.27 31.76
CA LEU A 444 -9.16 4.85 31.20
C LEU A 444 -8.22 5.29 32.34
N PRO A 445 -6.92 4.93 32.30
CA PRO A 445 -5.97 5.39 33.30
C PRO A 445 -5.86 6.92 33.36
N GLU A 446 -5.93 7.50 34.56
CA GLU A 446 -5.94 8.97 34.75
C GLU A 446 -4.71 9.69 34.18
N ASN A 447 -3.57 8.99 34.05
CA ASN A 447 -2.31 9.52 33.53
C ASN A 447 -2.13 9.28 32.02
N TRP A 448 -3.08 8.66 31.35
CA TRP A 448 -3.02 8.41 29.91
C TRP A 448 -3.68 9.54 29.12
N PRO A 449 -3.21 9.80 27.88
CA PRO A 449 -3.91 10.69 26.95
C PRO A 449 -5.30 10.13 26.61
N PRO A 450 -6.25 10.97 26.18
CA PRO A 450 -7.57 10.52 25.76
C PRO A 450 -7.51 9.66 24.48
N PRO A 451 -8.62 8.99 24.10
CA PRO A 451 -8.74 8.41 22.77
C PRO A 451 -8.74 9.48 21.66
N LEU A 452 -8.45 9.04 20.43
CA LEU A 452 -8.50 9.91 19.24
C LEU A 452 -9.93 10.26 18.83
N TYR A 453 -10.89 9.40 19.17
CA TYR A 453 -12.29 9.61 18.86
C TYR A 453 -13.11 9.56 20.15
N GLU A 454 -14.02 10.51 20.27
CA GLU A 454 -14.96 10.61 21.39
C GLU A 454 -16.36 10.29 20.88
N TRP A 455 -17.10 9.45 21.62
CA TRP A 455 -18.45 8.99 21.25
C TRP A 455 -19.36 10.14 20.83
N GLU A 456 -19.53 11.13 21.70
CA GLU A 456 -20.46 12.25 21.44
C GLU A 456 -20.07 13.09 20.22
N VAL A 457 -18.77 13.30 20.00
CA VAL A 457 -18.28 14.04 18.83
C VAL A 457 -18.57 13.26 17.56
N TYR A 458 -18.30 11.96 17.57
CA TYR A 458 -18.48 11.10 16.40
C TYR A 458 -19.96 10.91 16.06
N VAL A 459 -20.80 10.64 17.07
CA VAL A 459 -22.26 10.57 16.92
C VAL A 459 -22.79 11.88 16.34
N GLU A 460 -22.36 13.04 16.82
CA GLU A 460 -22.78 14.35 16.31
C GLU A 460 -22.32 14.61 14.85
N GLN A 461 -21.13 14.15 14.48
CA GLN A 461 -20.64 14.24 13.10
C GLN A 461 -21.44 13.33 12.15
N THR A 462 -21.62 12.06 12.51
CA THR A 462 -22.42 11.09 11.74
C THR A 462 -23.88 11.55 11.65
N HIS A 463 -24.43 12.08 12.73
CA HIS A 463 -25.75 12.69 12.79
C HIS A 463 -25.94 13.77 11.71
N LYS A 464 -25.02 14.73 11.61
CA LYS A 464 -25.09 15.81 10.60
C LYS A 464 -25.08 15.27 9.17
N GLN A 465 -24.27 14.25 8.90
CA GLN A 465 -24.23 13.60 7.58
C GLN A 465 -25.56 12.94 7.24
N ILE A 466 -26.16 12.24 8.20
CA ILE A 466 -27.46 11.58 8.01
C ILE A 466 -28.53 12.63 7.68
N VAL A 467 -28.59 13.73 8.45
CA VAL A 467 -29.56 14.81 8.21
C VAL A 467 -29.35 15.44 6.82
N ALA A 468 -28.11 15.74 6.45
CA ALA A 468 -27.80 16.31 5.14
C ALA A 468 -28.19 15.37 4.00
N GLY A 469 -27.82 14.09 4.10
CA GLY A 469 -28.14 13.07 3.09
C GLY A 469 -29.64 12.83 2.93
N MET A 470 -30.40 12.82 4.03
CA MET A 470 -31.85 12.69 3.98
C MET A 470 -32.52 13.89 3.31
N LYS A 471 -32.12 15.13 3.65
CA LYS A 471 -32.65 16.34 3.03
C LYS A 471 -32.35 16.35 1.52
N ALA A 472 -31.11 16.06 1.12
CA ALA A 472 -30.69 15.99 -0.28
C ALA A 472 -31.46 14.91 -1.06
N GLY A 473 -31.57 13.70 -0.50
CA GLY A 473 -32.30 12.61 -1.13
C GLY A 473 -33.79 12.94 -1.34
N LEU A 474 -34.42 13.62 -0.37
CA LEU A 474 -35.82 14.06 -0.52
C LEU A 474 -35.96 15.15 -1.59
N ASP A 475 -35.05 16.14 -1.62
CA ASP A 475 -35.08 17.21 -2.64
C ASP A 475 -35.01 16.63 -4.06
N MET A 476 -34.16 15.61 -4.27
CA MET A 476 -34.05 14.90 -5.54
C MET A 476 -35.34 14.16 -5.93
N VAL A 477 -35.97 13.44 -4.97
CA VAL A 477 -37.24 12.74 -5.21
C VAL A 477 -38.34 13.73 -5.61
N LEU A 478 -38.39 14.90 -4.96
CA LEU A 478 -39.38 15.93 -5.25
C LEU A 478 -39.14 16.63 -6.59
N GLU A 479 -37.89 16.82 -6.99
CA GLU A 479 -37.52 17.35 -8.30
C GLU A 479 -37.94 16.39 -9.42
N ASP A 480 -37.64 15.10 -9.25
CA ASP A 480 -38.05 14.05 -10.20
C ASP A 480 -39.58 13.93 -10.33
N ALA A 481 -40.31 14.07 -9.22
CA ALA A 481 -41.78 14.06 -9.23
C ALA A 481 -42.36 15.25 -10.02
N LYS A 482 -41.71 16.42 -9.96
CA LYS A 482 -42.09 17.62 -10.74
C LYS A 482 -41.83 17.44 -12.23
N GLU A 483 -40.69 16.86 -12.59
CA GLU A 483 -40.33 16.64 -14.00
C GLU A 483 -41.20 15.58 -14.69
N ASN A 484 -41.67 14.58 -13.95
CA ASN A 484 -42.42 13.45 -14.51
C ASN A 484 -43.96 13.54 -14.38
N GLU A 485 -44.51 14.68 -13.96
CA GLU A 485 -45.96 14.89 -13.74
C GLU A 485 -46.67 13.72 -13.03
N LYS A 486 -46.00 13.05 -12.08
CA LYS A 486 -46.61 11.98 -11.29
C LYS A 486 -46.96 12.50 -9.91
N PRO A 487 -48.24 12.82 -9.63
CA PRO A 487 -48.67 13.10 -8.28
C PRO A 487 -48.91 11.76 -7.57
N GLN A 488 -47.93 11.29 -6.80
CA GLN A 488 -48.17 10.51 -5.57
C GLN A 488 -46.88 10.31 -4.76
#